data_AF-A0A942A0W6-F1
#
_entry.id   AF-A0A942A0W6-F1
#
_cell.length_a   1.000
_cell.length_b   1.000
_cell.length_c   1.000
_cell.angle_alpha   90.00
_cell.angle_beta   90.00
_cell.angle_gamma   90.00
#
_symmetry.space_group_name_H-M   'P 1'
#
loop_
_entity.id
_entity.type
_entity.pdbx_description
1 polymer ?
#
loop_
_entity_poly.entity_id
_entity_poly.type
_entity_poly.pdbx_seq_one_letter_code
_entity_poly.pdbx_strand_id
1 'polypeptide(L)'
;VFGYRSSNLRDWVEEKTGGRVSSEDVVSISIEDVRMGGPARIKEQLMKLKGSRTCVVNAADYRDVEVFVKGLLDAEAQGRRFLYRSAASFVRVRAGIPSRPLLSPSDLGLPPQGGGLTLVGSYVPKTSRQLQKLLALPQVTGIEMDVDVILDLNRRDFEIDRIGRGAEDLLQDHRDVVIYTSRKLITAGQAESDLSIGSRVSDALITTLHRITAKLRYLIAKGGITASDVATKGLNVRRALVLGQILPGVPVWQLGPESRHAGIPYIVFPGNVGGDDALAETVQALSPR
;
A
#
# COMPACT_ATOMS: atom_id res chain seq x y z
N VAL A 1 0.65 -17.78 4.75
CA VAL A 1 0.11 -16.40 4.69
C VAL A 1 -0.18 -16.07 3.22
N PHE A 2 -1.46 -15.92 2.84
CA PHE A 2 -1.97 -15.58 1.48
C PHE A 2 -1.38 -16.34 0.28
N GLY A 3 -1.39 -17.68 0.32
CA GLY A 3 -1.16 -18.47 -0.89
C GLY A 3 -2.41 -18.51 -1.77
N TYR A 4 -2.24 -18.41 -3.08
CA TYR A 4 -3.25 -18.73 -4.09
C TYR A 4 -2.85 -20.07 -4.71
N ARG A 5 -3.78 -21.04 -4.76
CA ARG A 5 -3.50 -22.34 -5.42
C ARG A 5 -3.90 -22.31 -6.90
N SER A 6 -4.94 -21.55 -7.23
CA SER A 6 -5.36 -21.35 -8.62
C SER A 6 -5.18 -19.91 -9.09
N SER A 7 -4.76 -19.78 -10.36
CA SER A 7 -4.75 -18.53 -11.12
C SER A 7 -6.06 -18.27 -11.86
N ASN A 8 -6.87 -19.32 -12.10
CA ASN A 8 -8.19 -19.18 -12.68
C ASN A 8 -9.16 -18.69 -11.59
N LEU A 9 -9.79 -17.54 -11.82
CA LEU A 9 -10.68 -16.92 -10.83
C LEU A 9 -11.91 -17.78 -10.50
N ARG A 10 -12.36 -18.66 -11.40
CA ARG A 10 -13.48 -19.58 -11.14
C ARG A 10 -13.09 -20.61 -10.09
N ASP A 11 -11.97 -21.28 -10.28
CA ASP A 11 -11.44 -22.26 -9.33
C ASP A 11 -11.02 -21.58 -8.01
N TRP A 12 -10.54 -20.33 -8.08
CA TRP A 12 -10.24 -19.54 -6.89
C TRP A 12 -11.51 -19.24 -6.08
N VAL A 13 -12.66 -18.97 -6.71
CA VAL A 13 -13.93 -18.81 -6.01
C VAL A 13 -14.33 -20.11 -5.31
N GLU A 14 -14.20 -21.25 -5.97
CA GLU A 14 -14.46 -22.57 -5.38
C GLU A 14 -13.54 -22.83 -4.18
N GLU A 15 -12.23 -22.59 -4.34
CA GLU A 15 -11.22 -22.68 -3.29
C GLU A 15 -11.60 -21.83 -2.07
N LYS A 16 -11.92 -20.55 -2.28
CA LYS A 16 -12.20 -19.61 -1.18
C LYS A 16 -13.59 -19.79 -0.56
N THR A 17 -14.51 -20.46 -1.25
CA THR A 17 -15.83 -20.77 -0.70
C THR A 17 -15.88 -22.14 -0.03
N GLY A 18 -14.82 -22.96 -0.13
CA GLY A 18 -14.78 -24.32 0.38
C GLY A 18 -15.71 -25.24 -0.39
N GLY A 19 -15.84 -25.06 -1.71
CA GLY A 19 -16.72 -25.85 -2.57
C GLY A 19 -18.20 -25.45 -2.58
N ARG A 20 -18.62 -24.48 -1.75
CA ARG A 20 -20.03 -24.02 -1.73
C ARG A 20 -20.48 -23.37 -3.04
N VAL A 21 -19.53 -22.81 -3.80
CA VAL A 21 -19.77 -22.33 -5.17
C VAL A 21 -18.82 -23.11 -6.08
N SER A 22 -19.37 -24.02 -6.88
CA SER A 22 -18.55 -24.76 -7.85
C SER A 22 -17.99 -23.82 -8.91
N SER A 23 -16.76 -24.07 -9.37
CA SER A 23 -16.13 -23.34 -10.47
C SER A 23 -16.99 -23.35 -11.75
N GLU A 24 -17.72 -24.43 -12.00
CA GLU A 24 -18.64 -24.59 -13.13
C GLU A 24 -19.82 -23.60 -13.05
N ASP A 25 -20.29 -23.28 -11.84
CA ASP A 25 -21.38 -22.35 -11.59
C ASP A 25 -20.97 -20.87 -11.66
N VAL A 26 -19.67 -20.59 -11.63
CA VAL A 26 -19.12 -19.23 -11.77
C VAL A 26 -19.19 -18.82 -13.24
N VAL A 27 -20.00 -17.81 -13.54
CA VAL A 27 -20.13 -17.27 -14.90
C VAL A 27 -18.87 -16.48 -15.25
N SER A 28 -18.30 -16.73 -16.43
CA SER A 28 -17.13 -15.99 -16.93
C SER A 28 -17.52 -15.20 -18.18
N ILE A 29 -17.50 -13.87 -18.06
CA ILE A 29 -17.60 -12.97 -19.22
C ILE A 29 -16.25 -13.03 -19.94
N SER A 30 -16.23 -13.54 -21.18
CA SER A 30 -14.99 -13.68 -21.94
C SER A 30 -14.46 -12.34 -22.44
N ILE A 31 -13.20 -12.32 -22.86
CA ILE A 31 -12.61 -11.11 -23.44
C ILE A 31 -13.23 -10.78 -24.82
N GLU A 32 -13.69 -11.79 -25.55
CA GLU A 32 -14.42 -11.65 -26.82
C GLU A 32 -15.82 -11.05 -26.61
N ASP A 33 -16.54 -11.48 -25.57
CA ASP A 33 -17.83 -10.87 -25.21
C ASP A 33 -17.68 -9.36 -24.94
N VAL A 34 -16.57 -8.97 -24.29
CA VAL A 34 -16.23 -7.57 -24.05
C VAL A 34 -15.85 -6.87 -25.36
N ARG A 35 -14.83 -7.35 -26.08
CA ARG A 35 -14.22 -6.62 -27.21
C ARG A 35 -15.06 -6.64 -28.48
N MET A 36 -15.74 -7.75 -28.77
CA MET A 36 -16.53 -7.93 -29.98
C MET A 36 -18.02 -7.70 -29.74
N GLY A 37 -18.53 -8.16 -28.59
CA GLY A 37 -19.94 -7.99 -28.22
C GLY A 37 -20.28 -6.59 -27.71
N GLY A 38 -19.30 -5.91 -27.10
CA GLY A 38 -19.47 -4.56 -26.57
C GLY A 38 -20.47 -4.47 -25.40
N PRO A 39 -20.84 -3.25 -24.98
CA PRO A 39 -21.66 -3.05 -23.78
C PRO A 39 -23.04 -3.72 -23.83
N ALA A 40 -23.64 -3.81 -25.03
CA ALA A 40 -24.95 -4.43 -25.21
C ALA A 40 -24.91 -5.94 -24.90
N ARG A 41 -23.87 -6.65 -25.36
CA ARG A 41 -23.65 -8.07 -25.05
C ARG A 41 -23.43 -8.28 -23.56
N ILE A 42 -22.62 -7.43 -22.93
CA ILE A 42 -22.37 -7.48 -21.47
C ILE A 42 -23.68 -7.33 -20.69
N LYS A 43 -24.47 -6.32 -21.03
CA LYS A 43 -25.78 -6.11 -20.42
C LYS A 43 -26.68 -7.34 -20.57
N GLU A 44 -26.77 -7.90 -21.78
CA GLU A 44 -27.57 -9.09 -22.05
C GLU A 44 -27.19 -10.26 -21.14
N GLN A 45 -25.89 -10.52 -20.97
CA GLN A 45 -25.39 -11.59 -20.10
C GLN A 45 -25.69 -11.32 -18.62
N LEU A 46 -25.44 -10.09 -18.15
CA LEU A 46 -25.72 -9.70 -16.77
C LEU A 46 -27.22 -9.80 -16.46
N MET A 47 -28.08 -9.48 -17.43
CA MET A 47 -29.54 -9.63 -17.32
C MET A 47 -30.01 -11.09 -17.30
N LYS A 48 -29.17 -12.06 -17.66
CA LYS A 48 -29.49 -13.50 -17.55
C LYS A 48 -29.13 -14.10 -16.19
N LEU A 49 -28.29 -13.42 -15.40
CA LEU A 49 -27.90 -13.89 -14.07
C LEU A 49 -29.11 -13.92 -13.13
N LYS A 50 -29.31 -15.02 -12.42
CA LYS A 50 -30.40 -15.19 -11.45
C LYS A 50 -29.84 -15.68 -10.12
N GLY A 51 -30.44 -15.22 -9.02
CA GLY A 51 -29.91 -15.46 -7.67
C GLY A 51 -28.57 -14.76 -7.43
N SER A 52 -27.96 -15.05 -6.29
CA SER A 52 -26.64 -14.52 -5.91
C SER A 52 -25.48 -15.25 -6.60
N ARG A 53 -25.54 -15.39 -7.93
CA ARG A 53 -24.49 -16.06 -8.72
C ARG A 53 -23.24 -15.19 -8.82
N THR A 54 -22.08 -15.82 -8.68
CA THR A 54 -20.77 -15.18 -8.86
C THR A 54 -20.45 -15.08 -10.34
N CYS A 55 -19.93 -13.92 -10.76
CA CYS A 55 -19.46 -13.68 -12.11
C CYS A 55 -18.02 -13.13 -12.08
N VAL A 56 -17.17 -13.65 -12.96
CA VAL A 56 -15.81 -13.14 -13.22
C VAL A 56 -15.78 -12.50 -14.60
N VAL A 57 -14.91 -11.50 -14.76
CA VAL A 57 -14.81 -10.69 -15.97
C VAL A 57 -13.37 -10.70 -16.43
N ASN A 58 -13.14 -11.11 -17.68
CA ASN A 58 -11.82 -11.04 -18.29
C ASN A 58 -11.57 -9.62 -18.80
N ALA A 59 -10.40 -9.07 -18.47
CA ALA A 59 -9.95 -7.77 -18.95
C ALA A 59 -8.41 -7.78 -19.00
N ALA A 60 -7.85 -7.28 -20.11
CA ALA A 60 -6.41 -7.12 -20.28
C ALA A 60 -5.98 -5.65 -20.36
N ASP A 61 -6.93 -4.74 -20.64
CA ASP A 61 -6.71 -3.30 -20.72
C ASP A 61 -7.84 -2.50 -20.04
N TYR A 62 -7.60 -1.22 -19.73
CA TYR A 62 -8.63 -0.31 -19.23
C TYR A 62 -9.84 -0.22 -20.17
N ARG A 63 -9.63 -0.30 -21.49
CA ARG A 63 -10.72 -0.27 -22.46
C ARG A 63 -11.70 -1.42 -22.28
N ASP A 64 -11.20 -2.60 -21.91
CA ASP A 64 -12.04 -3.77 -21.62
C ASP A 64 -12.93 -3.49 -20.40
N VAL A 65 -12.35 -2.88 -19.36
CA VAL A 65 -13.07 -2.49 -18.14
C VAL A 65 -14.11 -1.40 -18.43
N GLU A 66 -13.80 -0.42 -19.28
CA GLU A 66 -14.75 0.62 -19.73
C GLU A 66 -15.96 0.04 -20.43
N VAL A 67 -15.74 -0.87 -21.38
CA VAL A 67 -16.81 -1.55 -22.10
C VAL A 67 -17.68 -2.37 -21.15
N PHE A 68 -17.07 -3.13 -20.25
CA PHE A 68 -17.78 -3.88 -19.23
C PHE A 68 -18.61 -2.97 -18.31
N VAL A 69 -18.00 -1.90 -17.79
CA VAL A 69 -18.67 -0.94 -16.88
C VAL A 69 -19.86 -0.28 -17.56
N LYS A 70 -19.77 0.05 -18.85
CA LYS A 70 -20.92 0.59 -19.58
C LYS A 70 -22.08 -0.41 -19.64
N GLY A 71 -21.81 -1.67 -19.98
CA GLY A 71 -22.84 -2.72 -19.98
C GLY A 71 -23.42 -3.01 -18.60
N LEU A 72 -22.57 -2.97 -17.57
CA LEU A 72 -22.95 -3.09 -16.17
C LEU A 72 -23.91 -1.97 -15.74
N LEU A 73 -23.56 -0.72 -16.04
CA LEU A 73 -24.40 0.45 -15.77
C LEU A 73 -25.77 0.34 -16.45
N ASP A 74 -25.80 -0.14 -17.70
CA ASP A 74 -27.05 -0.33 -18.44
C ASP A 74 -27.91 -1.46 -17.86
N ALA A 75 -27.31 -2.48 -17.24
CA ALA A 75 -28.04 -3.52 -16.51
C ALA A 75 -28.56 -3.01 -15.16
N GLU A 76 -27.76 -2.22 -14.44
CA GLU A 76 -28.19 -1.56 -13.19
C GLU A 76 -29.35 -0.59 -13.42
N ALA A 77 -29.32 0.16 -14.52
CA ALA A 77 -30.42 1.04 -14.93
C ALA A 77 -31.73 0.29 -15.22
N GLN A 78 -31.67 -1.03 -15.48
CA GLN A 78 -32.83 -1.92 -15.60
C GLN A 78 -33.19 -2.63 -14.29
N GLY A 79 -32.68 -2.15 -13.15
CA GLY A 79 -33.04 -2.62 -11.82
C GLY A 79 -32.18 -3.77 -11.28
N ARG A 80 -31.11 -4.18 -11.99
CA ARG A 80 -30.16 -5.15 -11.44
C ARG A 80 -29.31 -4.52 -10.35
N ARG A 81 -28.91 -5.34 -9.37
CA ARG A 81 -28.00 -4.94 -8.29
C ARG A 81 -26.89 -5.96 -8.20
N PHE A 82 -25.66 -5.48 -8.08
CA PHE A 82 -24.47 -6.32 -8.02
C PHE A 82 -23.65 -5.99 -6.77
N LEU A 83 -22.96 -7.00 -6.23
CA LEU A 83 -21.93 -6.82 -5.22
C LEU A 83 -20.56 -6.94 -5.90
N TYR A 84 -19.72 -5.92 -5.71
CA TYR A 84 -18.42 -5.84 -6.38
C TYR A 84 -17.29 -6.34 -5.49
N ARG A 85 -16.52 -7.29 -5.99
CA ARG A 85 -15.19 -7.65 -5.46
C ARG A 85 -14.17 -7.36 -6.54
N SER A 86 -13.50 -6.21 -6.43
CA SER A 86 -12.66 -5.66 -7.49
C SER A 86 -11.37 -5.03 -6.95
N ALA A 87 -10.49 -4.65 -7.88
CA ALA A 87 -9.31 -3.84 -7.61
C ALA A 87 -9.53 -2.38 -8.07
N ALA A 88 -8.52 -1.53 -7.86
CA ALA A 88 -8.59 -0.09 -8.12
C ALA A 88 -8.96 0.30 -9.57
N SER A 89 -8.61 -0.53 -10.56
CA SER A 89 -8.89 -0.28 -11.97
C SER A 89 -10.40 -0.16 -12.26
N PHE A 90 -11.21 -1.06 -11.68
CA PHE A 90 -12.67 -1.02 -11.80
C PHE A 90 -13.25 0.23 -11.15
N VAL A 91 -12.80 0.57 -9.94
CA VAL A 91 -13.32 1.70 -9.16
C VAL A 91 -13.16 3.01 -9.94
N ARG A 92 -11.98 3.25 -10.52
CA ARG A 92 -11.71 4.44 -11.33
C ARG A 92 -12.69 4.57 -12.49
N VAL A 93 -12.84 3.51 -13.28
CA VAL A 93 -13.71 3.50 -14.48
C VAL A 93 -15.18 3.64 -14.08
N ARG A 94 -15.63 2.89 -13.07
CA ARG A 94 -17.02 2.91 -12.59
C ARG A 94 -17.45 4.26 -12.02
N ALA A 95 -16.52 4.98 -11.40
CA ALA A 95 -16.75 6.32 -10.87
C ALA A 95 -16.59 7.43 -11.92
N GLY A 96 -16.19 7.11 -13.16
CA GLY A 96 -15.92 8.10 -14.20
C GLY A 96 -14.72 9.01 -13.87
N ILE A 97 -13.76 8.51 -13.08
CA ILE A 97 -12.60 9.30 -12.64
C ILE A 97 -11.56 9.33 -13.78
N PRO A 98 -11.22 10.50 -14.32
CA PRO A 98 -10.24 10.61 -15.39
C PRO A 98 -8.85 10.15 -14.93
N SER A 99 -8.00 9.75 -15.88
CA SER A 99 -6.60 9.47 -15.56
C SER A 99 -5.93 10.75 -15.07
N ARG A 100 -5.04 10.63 -14.10
CA ARG A 100 -4.17 11.73 -13.65
C ARG A 100 -2.72 11.30 -13.83
N PRO A 101 -1.82 12.21 -14.25
CA PRO A 101 -0.39 11.92 -14.28
C PRO A 101 0.14 11.62 -12.88
N LEU A 102 1.35 11.06 -12.82
CA LEU A 102 2.07 10.90 -11.56
C LEU A 102 2.32 12.27 -10.93
N LEU A 103 2.29 12.33 -9.60
CA LEU A 103 2.60 13.53 -8.86
C LEU A 103 4.08 13.87 -9.01
N SER A 104 4.33 15.14 -9.30
CA SER A 104 5.64 15.76 -9.23
C SER A 104 5.87 16.35 -7.82
N PRO A 105 7.12 16.63 -7.43
CA PRO A 105 7.41 17.27 -6.14
C PRO A 105 6.72 18.63 -5.97
N SER A 106 6.52 19.37 -7.06
CA SER A 106 5.76 20.64 -7.06
C SER A 106 4.28 20.47 -6.71
N ASP A 107 3.69 19.29 -6.94
CA ASP A 107 2.29 19.01 -6.58
C ASP A 107 2.10 18.75 -5.08
N LEU A 108 3.19 18.53 -4.33
CA LEU A 108 3.14 18.04 -2.96
C LEU A 108 3.19 19.14 -1.91
N GLY A 109 3.53 20.38 -2.29
CA GLY A 109 3.67 21.49 -1.33
C GLY A 109 4.67 21.19 -0.21
N LEU A 110 5.79 20.54 -0.54
CA LEU A 110 6.80 20.14 0.44
C LEU A 110 7.31 21.36 1.22
N PRO A 111 7.49 21.25 2.56
CA PRO A 111 8.13 22.30 3.33
C PRO A 111 9.52 22.65 2.77
N PRO A 112 9.95 23.93 2.86
CA PRO A 112 11.22 24.38 2.27
C PRO A 112 12.46 23.86 3.01
N GLN A 113 12.30 23.42 4.27
CA GLN A 113 13.38 22.94 5.15
C GLN A 113 12.89 21.74 5.95
N GLY A 114 13.83 20.97 6.51
CA GLY A 114 13.59 19.74 7.28
C GLY A 114 14.07 18.49 6.54
N GLY A 115 14.27 17.39 7.27
CA GLY A 115 14.58 16.09 6.70
C GLY A 115 13.33 15.30 6.27
N GLY A 116 13.50 14.36 5.35
CA GLY A 116 12.52 13.31 5.06
C GLY A 116 12.73 12.09 5.96
N LEU A 117 11.63 11.45 6.38
CA LEU A 117 11.69 10.22 7.18
C LEU A 117 11.13 9.04 6.39
N THR A 118 11.87 7.95 6.32
CA THR A 118 11.41 6.68 5.75
C THR A 118 11.41 5.58 6.81
N LEU A 119 10.29 4.90 6.99
CA LEU A 119 10.12 3.80 7.94
C LEU A 119 9.97 2.47 7.18
N VAL A 120 10.85 1.50 7.45
CA VAL A 120 10.88 0.20 6.77
C VAL A 120 10.82 -0.97 7.76
N GLY A 121 9.61 -1.41 8.09
CA GLY A 121 9.39 -2.51 9.04
C GLY A 121 9.47 -3.92 8.45
N SER A 122 9.22 -4.09 7.14
CA SER A 122 9.17 -5.41 6.50
C SER A 122 10.57 -5.92 6.12
N TYR A 123 10.81 -7.21 6.33
CA TYR A 123 12.06 -7.91 6.02
C TYR A 123 11.98 -8.79 4.75
N VAL A 124 10.90 -8.69 3.95
CA VAL A 124 10.75 -9.53 2.75
C VAL A 124 11.83 -9.20 1.70
N PRO A 125 12.28 -10.17 0.88
CA PRO A 125 13.43 -9.99 -0.01
C PRO A 125 13.37 -8.75 -0.91
N LYS A 126 12.18 -8.45 -1.46
CA LYS A 126 11.99 -7.26 -2.30
C LYS A 126 12.19 -5.95 -1.53
N THR A 127 11.64 -5.85 -0.32
CA THR A 127 11.82 -4.67 0.54
C THR A 127 13.29 -4.52 0.94
N SER A 128 14.01 -5.63 1.20
CA SER A 128 15.44 -5.60 1.51
C SER A 128 16.29 -5.07 0.35
N ARG A 129 16.02 -5.49 -0.89
CA ARG A 129 16.72 -4.94 -2.08
C ARG A 129 16.42 -3.45 -2.29
N GLN A 130 15.15 -3.05 -2.13
CA GLN A 130 14.75 -1.64 -2.22
C GLN A 130 15.42 -0.77 -1.16
N LEU A 131 15.53 -1.28 0.08
CA LEU A 131 16.27 -0.61 1.14
C LEU A 131 17.75 -0.45 0.78
N GLN A 132 18.41 -1.49 0.29
CA GLN A 132 19.84 -1.43 -0.05
C GLN A 132 20.13 -0.33 -1.07
N LYS A 133 19.27 -0.18 -2.08
CA LYS A 133 19.36 0.92 -3.05
C LYS A 133 19.19 2.28 -2.39
N LEU A 134 18.25 2.41 -1.46
CA LEU A 134 18.02 3.65 -0.72
C LEU A 134 19.21 4.02 0.19
N LEU A 135 19.78 3.04 0.90
CA LEU A 135 20.93 3.25 1.79
C LEU A 135 22.23 3.57 1.04
N ALA A 136 22.30 3.26 -0.25
CA ALA A 136 23.43 3.63 -1.10
C ALA A 136 23.43 5.12 -1.53
N LEU A 137 22.35 5.86 -1.24
CA LEU A 137 22.26 7.28 -1.55
C LEU A 137 23.07 8.12 -0.54
N PRO A 138 23.96 9.03 -0.99
CA PRO A 138 24.86 9.78 -0.11
C PRO A 138 24.12 10.74 0.85
N GLN A 139 22.94 11.23 0.46
CA GLN A 139 22.14 12.13 1.30
C GLN A 139 21.37 11.40 2.40
N VAL A 140 21.23 10.08 2.30
CA VAL A 140 20.42 9.26 3.19
C VAL A 140 21.26 8.67 4.31
N THR A 141 20.74 8.72 5.54
CA THR A 141 21.36 8.05 6.70
C THR A 141 20.43 6.97 7.24
N GLY A 142 20.92 5.73 7.28
CA GLY A 142 20.18 4.60 7.83
C GLY A 142 20.42 4.43 9.33
N ILE A 143 19.37 4.17 10.09
CA ILE A 143 19.42 3.74 11.49
C ILE A 143 18.69 2.40 11.58
N GLU A 144 19.47 1.35 11.83
CA GLU A 144 18.92 0.02 12.07
C GLU A 144 18.27 -0.06 13.45
N MET A 145 17.11 -0.70 13.50
CA MET A 145 16.42 -1.17 14.70
C MET A 145 16.68 -2.66 14.84
N ASP A 146 17.51 -3.02 15.82
CA ASP A 146 17.82 -4.42 16.08
C ASP A 146 16.61 -5.13 16.71
N VAL A 147 15.99 -6.02 15.94
CA VAL A 147 14.81 -6.76 16.38
C VAL A 147 15.11 -7.67 17.57
N ASP A 148 16.31 -8.26 17.67
CA ASP A 148 16.67 -9.09 18.84
C ASP A 148 16.66 -8.24 20.13
N VAL A 149 17.12 -6.98 20.04
CA VAL A 149 17.11 -6.03 21.16
C VAL A 149 15.70 -5.55 21.49
N ILE A 150 14.87 -5.28 20.48
CA ILE A 150 13.45 -4.92 20.69
C ILE A 150 12.65 -6.04 21.34
N LEU A 151 13.00 -7.30 21.06
CA LEU A 151 12.36 -8.46 21.66
C LEU A 151 12.80 -8.74 23.10
N ASP A 152 13.87 -8.09 23.58
CA ASP A 152 14.27 -8.09 24.98
C ASP A 152 13.63 -6.91 25.73
N LEU A 153 12.73 -7.20 26.68
CA LEU A 153 11.99 -6.18 27.43
C LEU A 153 12.91 -5.24 28.23
N ASN A 154 14.08 -5.70 28.66
CA ASN A 154 15.01 -4.87 29.44
C ASN A 154 15.83 -3.92 28.57
N ARG A 155 15.92 -4.19 27.26
CA ARG A 155 16.76 -3.43 26.32
C ARG A 155 15.95 -2.64 25.29
N ARG A 156 14.66 -2.97 25.14
CA ARG A 156 13.74 -2.35 24.18
C ARG A 156 13.72 -0.83 24.26
N ASP A 157 13.50 -0.28 25.46
CA ASP A 157 13.33 1.18 25.61
C ASP A 157 14.63 1.93 25.34
N PHE A 158 15.78 1.34 25.71
CA PHE A 158 17.09 1.87 25.39
C PHE A 158 17.31 1.96 23.87
N GLU A 159 16.93 0.92 23.14
CA GLU A 159 17.07 0.88 21.68
C GLU A 159 16.14 1.90 20.99
N ILE A 160 14.90 2.00 21.44
CA ILE A 160 13.94 3.02 20.97
C ILE A 160 14.50 4.42 21.19
N ASP A 161 15.05 4.71 22.37
CA ASP A 161 15.61 6.02 22.69
C ASP A 161 16.88 6.32 21.89
N ARG A 162 17.75 5.33 21.66
CA ARG A 162 18.95 5.47 20.81
C ARG A 162 18.56 5.87 19.39
N ILE A 163 17.60 5.16 18.80
CA ILE A 163 17.14 5.43 17.43
C ILE A 163 16.41 6.76 17.38
N GLY A 164 15.53 7.04 18.35
CA GLY A 164 14.77 8.28 18.42
C GLY A 164 15.66 9.52 18.46
N ARG A 165 16.68 9.53 19.34
CA ARG A 165 17.64 10.65 19.41
C ARG A 165 18.46 10.80 18.14
N GLY A 166 19.03 9.69 17.62
CA GLY A 166 19.81 9.74 16.39
C GLY A 166 19.00 10.22 15.18
N ALA A 167 17.73 9.82 15.09
CA ALA A 167 16.83 10.30 14.03
C ALA A 167 16.48 11.78 14.22
N GLU A 168 16.18 12.21 15.45
CA GLU A 168 15.87 13.61 15.77
C GLU A 168 17.02 14.54 15.36
N ASP A 169 18.24 14.24 15.77
CA ASP A 169 19.43 15.06 15.48
C ASP A 169 19.65 15.21 13.97
N LEU A 170 19.62 14.09 13.24
CA LEU A 170 19.77 14.08 11.78
C LEU A 170 18.65 14.84 11.04
N LEU A 171 17.40 14.70 11.50
CA LEU A 171 16.26 15.38 10.89
C LEU A 171 16.29 16.90 11.16
N GLN A 172 16.76 17.32 12.35
CA GLN A 172 17.00 18.72 12.68
C GLN A 172 18.10 19.33 11.79
N ASP A 173 19.13 18.54 11.47
CA ASP A 173 20.18 18.89 10.50
C ASP A 173 19.74 18.75 9.02
N HIS A 174 18.43 18.63 8.78
CA HIS A 174 17.81 18.56 7.44
C HIS A 174 18.27 17.36 6.59
N ARG A 175 18.71 16.27 7.22
CA ARG A 175 19.11 15.02 6.54
C ARG A 175 17.92 14.09 6.34
N ASP A 176 17.95 13.32 5.25
CA ASP A 176 16.97 12.26 5.02
C ASP A 176 17.36 11.02 5.84
N VAL A 177 16.44 10.55 6.68
CA VAL A 177 16.67 9.43 7.61
C VAL A 177 15.82 8.22 7.23
N VAL A 178 16.42 7.03 7.31
CA VAL A 178 15.73 5.75 7.14
C VAL A 178 15.84 4.96 8.42
N ILE A 179 14.71 4.73 9.10
CA ILE A 179 14.64 3.80 10.22
C ILE A 179 14.15 2.47 9.68
N TYR A 180 14.91 1.41 9.90
CA TYR A 180 14.58 0.10 9.36
C TYR A 180 14.85 -1.03 10.35
N THR A 181 14.03 -2.08 10.31
CA THR A 181 14.22 -3.28 11.13
C THR A 181 15.35 -4.15 10.60
N SER A 182 16.03 -4.87 11.49
CA SER A 182 17.03 -5.86 11.10
C SER A 182 16.48 -6.89 10.09
N ARG A 183 17.36 -7.38 9.20
CA ARG A 183 16.97 -8.19 8.03
C ARG A 183 17.02 -9.69 8.26
N LYS A 184 17.42 -10.11 9.46
CA LYS A 184 17.40 -11.51 9.89
C LYS A 184 15.95 -11.92 10.18
N LEU A 185 15.48 -13.01 9.57
CA LEU A 185 14.19 -13.57 9.90
C LEU A 185 14.23 -14.10 11.34
N ILE A 186 13.42 -13.50 12.21
CA ILE A 186 13.16 -14.01 13.55
C ILE A 186 11.75 -14.58 13.52
N THR A 187 11.66 -15.90 13.61
CA THR A 187 10.40 -16.66 13.63
C THR A 187 10.39 -17.55 14.86
N ALA A 188 9.21 -17.70 15.46
CA ALA A 188 8.96 -18.64 16.53
C ALA A 188 8.36 -19.97 16.00
N GLY A 189 8.30 -20.15 14.67
CA GLY A 189 7.87 -21.38 14.00
C GLY A 189 6.36 -21.66 14.04
N GLN A 190 5.57 -20.76 14.65
CA GLN A 190 4.11 -20.83 14.70
C GLN A 190 3.50 -19.50 14.26
N ALA A 191 2.41 -19.54 13.51
CA ALA A 191 1.83 -18.35 12.90
C ALA A 191 1.39 -17.28 13.93
N GLU A 192 0.86 -17.69 15.08
CA GLU A 192 0.43 -16.77 16.14
C GLU A 192 1.60 -16.08 16.83
N SER A 193 2.69 -16.81 17.10
CA SER A 193 3.88 -16.24 17.74
C SER A 193 4.64 -15.31 16.78
N ASP A 194 4.70 -15.63 15.49
CA ASP A 194 5.23 -14.77 14.43
C ASP A 194 4.44 -13.46 14.29
N LEU A 195 3.11 -13.53 14.41
CA LEU A 195 2.26 -12.33 14.43
C LEU A 195 2.54 -11.47 15.66
N SER A 196 2.77 -12.08 16.82
CA SER A 196 3.11 -11.35 18.04
C SER A 196 4.45 -10.62 17.91
N ILE A 197 5.45 -11.24 17.29
CA ILE A 197 6.75 -10.63 17.00
C ILE A 197 6.55 -9.42 16.09
N GLY A 198 5.80 -9.59 15.00
CA GLY A 198 5.47 -8.51 14.09
C GLY A 198 4.78 -7.33 14.78
N SER A 199 3.85 -7.60 15.70
CA SER A 199 3.18 -6.55 16.49
C SER A 199 4.15 -5.79 17.37
N ARG A 200 5.02 -6.49 18.12
CA ARG A 200 6.00 -5.86 19.03
C ARG A 200 6.99 -4.97 18.29
N VAL A 201 7.44 -5.42 17.12
CA VAL A 201 8.33 -4.64 16.25
C VAL A 201 7.62 -3.42 15.70
N SER A 202 6.37 -3.57 15.25
CA SER A 202 5.56 -2.43 14.82
C SER A 202 5.38 -1.41 15.95
N ASP A 203 5.02 -1.85 17.16
CA ASP A 203 4.85 -0.97 18.31
C ASP A 203 6.14 -0.24 18.67
N ALA A 204 7.31 -0.88 18.54
CA ALA A 204 8.60 -0.23 18.73
C ALA A 204 8.88 0.84 17.66
N LEU A 205 8.59 0.58 16.38
CA LEU A 205 8.69 1.58 15.30
C LEU A 205 7.78 2.78 15.56
N ILE A 206 6.54 2.53 15.99
CA ILE A 206 5.58 3.60 16.33
C ILE A 206 6.05 4.41 17.53
N THR A 207 6.54 3.76 18.59
CA THR A 207 7.07 4.44 19.77
C THR A 207 8.30 5.28 19.43
N THR A 208 9.18 4.76 18.55
CA THR A 208 10.33 5.50 18.03
C THR A 208 9.88 6.73 17.24
N LEU A 209 8.89 6.59 16.36
CA LEU A 209 8.29 7.72 15.67
C LEU A 209 7.75 8.74 16.67
N HIS A 210 7.09 8.32 17.76
CA HIS A 210 6.62 9.19 18.86
C HIS A 210 7.73 9.99 19.56
N ARG A 211 9.00 9.58 19.47
CA ARG A 211 10.14 10.36 19.98
C ARG A 211 10.60 11.48 19.05
N ILE A 212 10.24 11.45 17.76
CA ILE A 212 10.70 12.41 16.75
C ILE A 212 9.84 13.68 16.76
N THR A 213 10.35 14.78 17.25
CA THR A 213 9.67 16.08 17.26
C THR A 213 10.06 16.98 16.10
N ALA A 214 11.14 16.65 15.39
CA ALA A 214 11.63 17.40 14.25
C ALA A 214 10.54 17.60 13.18
N LYS A 215 10.58 18.76 12.53
CA LYS A 215 9.66 19.07 11.44
C LYS A 215 10.08 18.29 10.19
N LEU A 216 9.24 17.35 9.79
CA LEU A 216 9.46 16.53 8.60
C LEU A 216 9.04 17.27 7.33
N ARG A 217 9.75 17.04 6.22
CA ARG A 217 9.30 17.45 4.88
C ARG A 217 8.29 16.48 4.28
N TYR A 218 8.50 15.20 4.50
CA TYR A 218 7.63 14.11 4.06
C TYR A 218 7.88 12.88 4.93
N LEU A 219 6.94 11.93 4.91
CA LEU A 219 7.12 10.63 5.55
C LEU A 219 6.78 9.51 4.56
N ILE A 220 7.66 8.52 4.42
CA ILE A 220 7.43 7.31 3.64
C ILE A 220 7.31 6.12 4.60
N ALA A 221 6.26 5.31 4.47
CA ALA A 221 6.18 4.03 5.17
C ALA A 221 6.15 2.86 4.18
N LYS A 222 7.12 1.94 4.34
CA LYS A 222 7.29 0.79 3.45
C LYS A 222 6.69 -0.48 4.04
N GLY A 223 5.71 -1.03 3.32
CA GLY A 223 4.97 -2.24 3.68
C GLY A 223 3.56 -1.93 4.16
N GLY A 224 2.61 -2.83 3.87
CA GLY A 224 1.18 -2.59 4.14
C GLY A 224 0.86 -2.42 5.62
N ILE A 225 1.36 -3.32 6.47
CA ILE A 225 1.15 -3.24 7.93
C ILE A 225 1.87 -2.01 8.50
N THR A 226 3.15 -1.83 8.16
CA THR A 226 3.95 -0.65 8.56
C THR A 226 3.20 0.65 8.24
N ALA A 227 2.72 0.80 7.01
CA ALA A 227 2.04 2.01 6.59
C ALA A 227 0.68 2.20 7.27
N SER A 228 -0.04 1.11 7.55
CA SER A 228 -1.29 1.18 8.31
C SER A 228 -1.05 1.64 9.76
N ASP A 229 -0.07 1.05 10.44
CA ASP A 229 0.25 1.38 11.83
C ASP A 229 0.84 2.79 11.95
N VAL A 230 1.71 3.19 11.02
CA VAL A 230 2.26 4.56 10.99
C VAL A 230 1.14 5.58 10.82
N ALA A 231 0.19 5.35 9.91
CA ALA A 231 -0.94 6.26 9.72
C ALA A 231 -1.83 6.34 10.96
N THR A 232 -2.27 5.19 11.47
CA THR A 232 -3.33 5.12 12.48
C THR A 232 -2.83 5.32 13.92
N LYS A 233 -1.66 4.76 14.26
CA LYS A 233 -1.09 4.79 15.61
C LYS A 233 0.05 5.81 15.73
N GLY A 234 0.87 5.94 14.70
CA GLY A 234 2.04 6.85 14.70
C GLY A 234 1.67 8.32 14.50
N LEU A 235 0.81 8.56 13.52
CA LEU A 235 0.43 9.89 13.05
C LEU A 235 -0.99 10.30 13.47
N ASN A 236 -1.76 9.40 14.10
CA ASN A 236 -3.15 9.64 14.53
C ASN A 236 -4.08 10.11 13.39
N VAL A 237 -3.84 9.64 12.17
CA VAL A 237 -4.65 9.98 11.00
C VAL A 237 -6.06 9.41 11.16
N ARG A 238 -7.07 10.29 11.16
CA ARG A 238 -8.49 9.89 11.10
C ARG A 238 -9.05 10.07 9.71
N ARG A 239 -8.57 11.10 9.00
CA ARG A 239 -8.91 11.37 7.60
C ARG A 239 -7.67 11.85 6.85
N ALA A 240 -7.52 11.42 5.61
CA ALA A 240 -6.51 11.94 4.71
C ALA A 240 -7.10 12.22 3.33
N LEU A 241 -6.53 13.18 2.63
CA LEU A 241 -6.82 13.42 1.22
C LEU A 241 -5.80 12.67 0.37
N VAL A 242 -6.25 11.79 -0.52
CA VAL A 242 -5.36 11.14 -1.50
C VAL A 242 -5.10 12.14 -2.63
N LEU A 243 -3.88 12.65 -2.72
CA LEU A 243 -3.50 13.64 -3.72
C LEU A 243 -3.36 13.01 -5.12
N GLY A 244 -2.92 11.75 -5.15
CA GLY A 244 -2.56 11.03 -6.36
C GLY A 244 -1.53 9.96 -6.03
N GLN A 245 -0.69 9.61 -7.01
CA GLN A 245 0.36 8.60 -6.85
C GLN A 245 1.69 9.15 -7.37
N ILE A 246 2.77 8.94 -6.61
CA ILE A 246 4.12 9.39 -6.99
C ILE A 246 4.83 8.38 -7.89
N LEU A 247 4.45 7.11 -7.77
CA LEU A 247 4.78 6.01 -8.67
C LEU A 247 3.51 5.19 -8.94
N PRO A 248 3.46 4.39 -10.02
CA PRO A 248 2.34 3.48 -10.26
C PRO A 248 2.04 2.60 -9.04
N GLY A 249 0.89 2.81 -8.40
CA GLY A 249 0.47 2.08 -7.20
C GLY A 249 1.04 2.57 -5.87
N VAL A 250 1.75 3.71 -5.82
CA VAL A 250 2.28 4.32 -4.58
C VAL A 250 1.54 5.63 -4.31
N PRO A 251 0.47 5.62 -3.50
CA PRO A 251 -0.32 6.82 -3.24
C PRO A 251 0.37 7.79 -2.27
N VAL A 252 0.09 9.08 -2.47
CA VAL A 252 0.48 10.17 -1.58
C VAL A 252 -0.75 10.75 -0.90
N TRP A 253 -0.68 10.83 0.42
CA TRP A 253 -1.75 11.32 1.29
C TRP A 253 -1.34 12.66 1.88
N GLN A 254 -2.23 13.64 1.81
CA GLN A 254 -2.12 14.84 2.63
C GLN A 254 -2.85 14.60 3.95
N LEU A 255 -2.10 14.74 5.05
CA LEU A 255 -2.64 14.50 6.37
C LEU A 255 -3.49 15.68 6.85
N GLY A 256 -4.59 15.38 7.55
CA GLY A 256 -5.47 16.38 8.14
C GLY A 256 -4.85 17.11 9.36
N PRO A 257 -5.46 18.21 9.81
CA PRO A 257 -4.97 18.99 10.95
C PRO A 257 -4.98 18.23 12.28
N GLU A 258 -5.72 17.12 12.37
CA GLU A 258 -5.73 16.26 13.56
C GLU A 258 -4.48 15.38 13.67
N SER A 259 -3.75 15.20 12.56
CA SER A 259 -2.60 14.32 12.54
C SER A 259 -1.40 14.95 13.21
N ARG A 260 -0.51 14.09 13.71
CA ARG A 260 0.85 14.51 13.97
C ARG A 260 1.52 14.88 12.64
N HIS A 261 2.31 15.95 12.65
CA HIS A 261 2.88 16.53 11.43
C HIS A 261 1.81 16.91 10.38
N ALA A 262 0.76 17.61 10.81
CA ALA A 262 -0.31 18.08 9.93
C ALA A 262 0.20 18.73 8.63
N GLY A 263 -0.43 18.39 7.51
CA GLY A 263 -0.15 18.99 6.21
C GLY A 263 1.07 18.42 5.47
N ILE A 264 1.91 17.56 6.08
CA ILE A 264 3.01 16.92 5.34
C ILE A 264 2.49 15.83 4.39
N PRO A 265 3.16 15.59 3.25
CA PRO A 265 2.92 14.44 2.42
C PRO A 265 3.33 13.13 3.12
N TYR A 266 2.38 12.21 3.23
CA TYR A 266 2.59 10.85 3.68
C TYR A 266 2.49 9.87 2.51
N ILE A 267 3.58 9.18 2.22
CA ILE A 267 3.70 8.25 1.09
C ILE A 267 3.52 6.83 1.62
N VAL A 268 2.40 6.21 1.24
CA VAL A 268 2.10 4.81 1.58
C VAL A 268 2.75 3.94 0.51
N PHE A 269 3.88 3.32 0.84
CA PHE A 269 4.65 2.52 -0.13
C PHE A 269 4.34 1.02 0.04
N PRO A 270 3.60 0.38 -0.88
CA PRO A 270 3.21 -1.02 -0.71
C PRO A 270 4.41 -1.98 -0.73
N GLY A 271 4.25 -3.14 -0.08
CA GLY A 271 5.32 -4.15 0.02
C GLY A 271 5.83 -4.65 -1.34
N ASN A 272 4.92 -4.83 -2.30
CA ASN A 272 5.20 -5.54 -3.55
C ASN A 272 5.32 -4.64 -4.80
N VAL A 273 5.20 -3.31 -4.64
CA VAL A 273 5.16 -2.34 -5.76
C VAL A 273 6.56 -1.83 -6.09
N GLY A 274 6.78 -1.50 -7.37
CA GLY A 274 8.03 -0.90 -7.89
C GLY A 274 9.14 -1.90 -8.20
N GLY A 275 10.15 -1.46 -8.95
CA GLY A 275 11.43 -2.17 -9.11
C GLY A 275 12.34 -2.03 -7.88
N ASP A 276 13.55 -2.54 -7.96
CA ASP A 276 14.52 -2.47 -6.84
C ASP A 276 14.94 -1.01 -6.54
N ASP A 277 14.99 -0.12 -7.54
CA ASP A 277 15.36 1.28 -7.34
C ASP A 277 14.20 2.20 -6.92
N ALA A 278 12.95 1.72 -6.97
CA ALA A 278 11.75 2.56 -6.85
C ALA A 278 11.66 3.35 -5.53
N LEU A 279 12.13 2.79 -4.42
CA LEU A 279 12.14 3.49 -3.14
C LEU A 279 13.20 4.62 -3.12
N ALA A 280 14.38 4.36 -3.69
CA ALA A 280 15.45 5.35 -3.84
C ALA A 280 15.02 6.49 -4.78
N GLU A 281 14.44 6.16 -5.93
CA GLU A 281 13.89 7.14 -6.88
C GLU A 281 12.83 8.04 -6.24
N THR A 282 11.96 7.47 -5.40
CA THR A 282 10.95 8.23 -4.66
C THR A 282 11.61 9.24 -3.70
N VAL A 283 12.62 8.82 -2.94
CA VAL A 283 13.34 9.72 -2.03
C VAL A 283 14.08 10.81 -2.81
N GLN A 284 14.80 10.46 -3.88
CA GLN A 284 15.50 11.42 -4.72
C GLN A 284 14.55 12.45 -5.35
N ALA A 285 13.35 12.03 -5.77
CA ALA A 285 12.35 12.94 -6.29
C ALA A 285 11.89 13.95 -5.23
N LEU A 286 11.86 13.57 -3.95
CA LEU A 286 11.41 14.41 -2.85
C LEU A 286 12.53 15.27 -2.23
N SER A 287 13.79 14.91 -2.45
CA SER A 287 14.95 15.70 -1.98
C SER A 287 14.93 17.11 -2.59
N PRO A 288 15.37 18.15 -1.86
CA PRO A 288 15.54 19.48 -2.42
C PRO A 288 16.54 19.43 -3.59
N ARG A 289 16.26 20.18 -4.66
CA ARG A 289 17.24 20.42 -5.74
C ARG A 289 18.15 21.58 -5.39
#